data_AF-D3MQC1-F1
#
_entry.id   AF-D3MQC1-F1
#
_cell.length_a   1.000
_cell.length_b   1.000
_cell.length_c   1.000
_cell.angle_alpha   90.00
_cell.angle_beta   90.00
_cell.angle_gamma   90.00
#
_symmetry.space_group_name_H-M   'P 1'
#
loop_
_entity.id
_entity.type
_entity.pdbx_description
1 polymer ?
#
loop_
_entity_poly.entity_id
_entity_poly.type
_entity_poly.pdbx_seq_one_letter_code
_entity_poly.pdbx_strand_id
1 'polypeptide(L)'
;MEDNKNISRQENAQENMSSENNDLGQERSETVKEVIKDIENETYTTNNSMSLLEELELYVGPKKEVYYSTRFEDIIDSESKIGWNWPALFVPVLWMAYRKMYIESGILLVVSTALGLLTKKIGFLHVISLIITFLVPATANWLYFRHAKKDIEAISSRGEERKSEIIAKGGTSVAAVFVFLIISIVISGVELMNNQELMNIIGKM
;
A
#
# COMPACT_ATOMS: atom_id res chain seq x y z
N MET A 1 45.95 50.66 -2.13
CA MET A 1 44.82 50.38 -1.22
C MET A 1 43.44 50.49 -1.90
N GLU A 2 43.36 50.83 -3.20
CA GLU A 2 42.06 50.95 -3.90
C GLU A 2 41.57 49.66 -4.58
N ASP A 3 42.44 48.73 -4.95
CA ASP A 3 42.01 47.50 -5.65
C ASP A 3 41.19 46.53 -4.78
N ASN A 4 41.40 46.52 -3.46
CA ASN A 4 40.70 45.61 -2.54
C ASN A 4 39.23 46.01 -2.26
N LYS A 5 38.85 47.26 -2.55
CA LYS A 5 37.49 47.78 -2.32
C LYS A 5 36.54 47.51 -3.50
N ASN A 6 37.08 47.31 -4.70
CA ASN A 6 36.28 46.98 -5.88
C ASN A 6 36.00 45.47 -5.98
N ILE A 7 36.96 44.62 -5.59
CA ILE A 7 36.79 43.16 -5.60
C ILE A 7 35.67 42.74 -4.61
N SER A 8 35.70 43.25 -3.38
CA SER A 8 34.66 42.97 -2.37
C SER A 8 33.26 43.49 -2.76
N ARG A 9 33.16 44.53 -3.58
CA ARG A 9 31.87 45.01 -4.11
C ARG A 9 31.31 44.12 -5.22
N GLN A 10 32.17 43.54 -6.04
CA GLN A 10 31.75 42.63 -7.10
C GLN A 10 31.37 41.25 -6.54
N GLU A 11 32.09 40.74 -5.55
CA GLU A 11 31.74 39.50 -4.85
C GLU A 11 30.40 39.62 -4.12
N ASN A 12 30.17 40.71 -3.37
CA ASN A 12 28.88 40.95 -2.71
C ASN A 12 27.71 41.11 -3.70
N ALA A 13 27.96 41.69 -4.88
CA ALA A 13 26.94 41.82 -5.92
C ALA A 13 26.62 40.48 -6.59
N GLN A 14 27.62 39.62 -6.80
CA GLN A 14 27.41 38.27 -7.34
C GLN A 14 26.73 37.35 -6.32
N GLU A 15 27.09 37.46 -5.03
CA GLU A 15 26.48 36.68 -3.97
C GLU A 15 24.99 37.04 -3.79
N ASN A 16 24.67 38.33 -3.76
CA ASN A 16 23.28 38.81 -3.71
C ASN A 16 22.46 38.42 -4.94
N MET A 17 23.05 38.44 -6.13
CA MET A 17 22.37 38.04 -7.35
C MET A 17 22.18 36.52 -7.42
N SER A 18 23.09 35.74 -6.84
CA SER A 18 22.97 34.29 -6.75
C SER A 18 21.94 33.85 -5.70
N SER A 19 21.80 34.56 -4.58
CA SER A 19 20.79 34.27 -3.56
C SER A 19 19.38 34.60 -4.05
N GLU A 20 19.20 35.73 -4.72
CA GLU A 20 17.91 36.15 -5.29
C GLU A 20 17.43 35.21 -6.41
N ASN A 21 18.35 34.73 -7.27
CA ASN A 21 18.00 33.75 -8.30
C ASN A 21 17.65 32.36 -7.74
N ASN A 22 18.24 31.97 -6.61
CA ASN A 22 17.91 30.72 -5.93
C ASN A 22 16.52 30.78 -5.28
N ASP A 23 16.16 31.92 -4.68
CA ASP A 23 14.85 32.16 -4.06
C ASP A 23 13.73 32.18 -5.11
N LEU A 24 13.93 32.91 -6.22
CA LEU A 24 13.02 32.92 -7.38
C LEU A 24 12.87 31.55 -8.06
N GLY A 25 13.91 30.72 -8.01
CA GLY A 25 13.90 29.35 -8.52
C GLY A 25 13.10 28.39 -7.62
N GLN A 26 13.18 28.57 -6.31
CA GLN A 26 12.43 27.79 -5.33
C GLN A 26 10.94 28.16 -5.33
N GLU A 27 10.61 29.45 -5.28
CA GLU A 27 9.22 29.93 -5.34
C GLU A 27 8.49 29.45 -6.60
N ARG A 28 9.19 29.49 -7.74
CA ARG A 28 8.66 28.95 -9.01
C ARG A 28 8.49 27.43 -8.97
N SER A 29 9.40 26.69 -8.34
CA SER A 29 9.29 25.24 -8.24
C SER A 29 8.15 24.81 -7.33
N GLU A 30 7.85 25.55 -6.28
CA GLU A 30 6.73 25.28 -5.37
C GLU A 30 5.40 25.62 -6.05
N THR A 31 5.32 26.77 -6.72
CA THR A 31 4.14 27.17 -7.51
C THR A 31 3.85 26.16 -8.62
N VAL A 32 4.87 25.64 -9.32
CA VAL A 32 4.68 24.64 -10.37
C VAL A 32 4.22 23.29 -9.79
N LYS A 33 4.68 22.90 -8.61
CA LYS A 33 4.20 21.67 -7.94
C LYS A 33 2.75 21.80 -7.49
N GLU A 34 2.37 22.97 -6.99
CA GLU A 34 1.00 23.28 -6.57
C GLU A 34 0.06 23.28 -7.78
N VAL A 35 0.45 23.94 -8.88
CA VAL A 35 -0.29 23.93 -10.14
C VAL A 35 -0.37 22.53 -10.77
N ILE A 36 0.69 21.70 -10.68
CA ILE A 36 0.63 20.31 -11.16
C ILE A 36 -0.33 19.48 -10.30
N LYS A 37 -0.33 19.68 -8.98
CA LYS A 37 -1.26 19.02 -8.06
C LYS A 37 -2.70 19.43 -8.35
N ASP A 38 -2.92 20.71 -8.65
CA ASP A 38 -4.23 21.25 -9.02
C ASP A 38 -4.67 20.76 -10.40
N ILE A 39 -3.76 20.66 -11.37
CA ILE A 39 -4.04 20.10 -12.70
C ILE A 39 -4.32 18.59 -12.62
N GLU A 40 -3.59 17.84 -11.81
CA GLU A 40 -3.88 16.43 -11.56
C GLU A 40 -5.28 16.30 -10.94
N ASN A 41 -5.60 17.09 -9.91
CA ASN A 41 -6.92 17.13 -9.27
C ASN A 41 -8.06 17.63 -10.20
N GLU A 42 -7.81 18.60 -11.08
CA GLU A 42 -8.76 19.11 -12.08
C GLU A 42 -8.99 18.12 -13.22
N THR A 43 -7.97 17.34 -13.59
CA THR A 43 -8.09 16.27 -14.58
C THR A 43 -8.94 15.11 -14.03
N TYR A 44 -8.99 14.90 -12.71
CA TYR A 44 -9.91 13.95 -12.07
C TYR A 44 -11.36 14.47 -11.94
N THR A 45 -11.59 15.78 -12.02
CA THR A 45 -12.91 16.38 -11.70
C THR A 45 -13.71 16.87 -12.91
N THR A 46 -13.12 16.96 -14.10
CA THR A 46 -13.81 17.53 -15.26
C THR A 46 -14.19 16.45 -16.27
N ASN A 47 -15.34 15.76 -16.08
CA ASN A 47 -16.18 15.12 -17.14
C ASN A 47 -17.28 14.18 -16.58
N ASN A 48 -18.26 14.64 -15.79
CA ASN A 48 -19.41 13.79 -15.37
C ASN A 48 -19.02 12.35 -14.93
N SER A 49 -17.84 12.23 -14.31
CA SER A 49 -17.18 10.99 -13.98
C SER A 49 -17.12 10.92 -12.46
N MET A 50 -17.57 9.78 -11.96
CA MET A 50 -17.51 9.41 -10.55
C MET A 50 -16.13 9.73 -9.96
N SER A 51 -16.08 10.34 -8.77
CA SER A 51 -14.79 10.62 -8.12
C SER A 51 -14.06 9.30 -7.81
N LEU A 52 -12.73 9.31 -7.77
CA LEU A 52 -11.96 8.09 -7.44
C LEU A 52 -12.43 7.46 -6.12
N LEU A 53 -12.74 8.30 -5.13
CA LEU A 53 -13.27 7.84 -3.85
C LEU A 53 -14.60 7.10 -4.03
N GLU A 54 -15.53 7.64 -4.81
CA GLU A 54 -16.82 7.00 -5.09
C GLU A 54 -16.64 5.68 -5.87
N GLU A 55 -15.69 5.61 -6.82
CA GLU A 55 -15.33 4.36 -7.51
C GLU A 55 -14.75 3.32 -6.54
N LEU A 56 -13.89 3.74 -5.61
CA LEU A 56 -13.33 2.88 -4.57
C LEU A 56 -14.40 2.38 -3.59
N GLU A 57 -15.39 3.21 -3.24
CA GLU A 57 -16.54 2.78 -2.43
C GLU A 57 -17.35 1.69 -3.14
N LEU A 58 -17.63 1.89 -4.44
CA LEU A 58 -18.30 0.87 -5.25
C LEU A 58 -17.49 -0.43 -5.30
N TYR A 59 -16.16 -0.31 -5.43
CA TYR A 59 -15.26 -1.46 -5.44
C TYR A 59 -15.25 -2.20 -4.09
N VAL A 60 -15.30 -1.50 -2.96
CA VAL A 60 -15.41 -2.13 -1.64
C VAL A 60 -16.70 -2.94 -1.51
N GLY A 61 -17.80 -2.43 -2.09
CA GLY A 61 -19.09 -3.10 -2.22
C GLY A 61 -20.23 -2.39 -1.50
N PRO A 62 -21.48 -2.84 -1.72
CA PRO A 62 -22.72 -2.13 -1.38
C PRO A 62 -22.95 -1.93 0.12
N LYS A 63 -22.22 -2.64 0.99
CA LYS A 63 -22.29 -2.43 2.44
C LYS A 63 -21.55 -1.19 2.92
N LYS A 64 -20.98 -0.37 2.01
CA LYS A 64 -20.26 0.89 2.31
C LYS A 64 -19.60 0.79 3.68
N GLU A 65 -18.61 -0.09 3.80
CA GLU A 65 -17.89 -0.23 5.05
C GLU A 65 -17.26 1.14 5.34
N VAL A 66 -17.90 1.94 6.19
CA VAL A 66 -17.50 3.31 6.58
C VAL A 66 -16.01 3.35 6.92
N TYR A 67 -15.50 2.24 7.45
CA TYR A 67 -14.10 1.99 7.66
C TYR A 67 -13.20 2.28 6.44
N TYR A 68 -13.52 1.79 5.25
CA TYR A 68 -12.65 1.98 4.07
C TYR A 68 -12.80 3.36 3.44
N SER A 69 -13.99 3.96 3.44
CA SER A 69 -14.19 5.31 2.90
C SER A 69 -13.27 6.32 3.58
N THR A 70 -13.33 6.40 4.91
CA THR A 70 -12.46 7.31 5.69
C THR A 70 -10.99 7.00 5.50
N ARG A 71 -10.62 5.71 5.38
CA ARG A 71 -9.21 5.33 5.18
C ARG A 71 -8.70 5.68 3.80
N PHE A 72 -9.54 5.59 2.77
CA PHE A 72 -9.17 5.96 1.41
C PHE A 72 -9.11 7.48 1.27
N GLU A 73 -10.02 8.22 1.88
CA GLU A 73 -9.93 9.68 2.04
C GLU A 73 -8.59 10.06 2.68
N ASP A 74 -8.27 9.50 3.85
CA ASP A 74 -7.00 9.76 4.53
C ASP A 74 -5.79 9.50 3.62
N ILE A 75 -5.79 8.40 2.86
CA ILE A 75 -4.69 8.02 1.95
C ILE A 75 -4.57 9.00 0.78
N ILE A 76 -5.70 9.46 0.23
CA ILE A 76 -5.75 10.42 -0.89
C ILE A 76 -5.26 11.79 -0.42
N ASP A 77 -5.71 12.24 0.76
CA ASP A 77 -5.43 13.58 1.26
C ASP A 77 -4.01 13.73 1.82
N SER A 78 -3.54 12.72 2.55
CA SER A 78 -2.25 12.77 3.28
C SER A 78 -1.11 12.02 2.60
N GLU A 79 -1.39 11.25 1.54
CA GLU A 79 -0.49 10.25 0.95
C GLU A 79 0.07 9.22 1.95
N SER A 80 -0.53 9.11 3.13
CA SER A 80 -0.07 8.19 4.17
C SER A 80 -0.22 6.74 3.72
N LYS A 81 0.86 5.97 3.89
CA LYS A 81 0.88 4.53 3.63
C LYS A 81 0.61 3.70 4.89
N ILE A 82 0.49 4.38 6.04
CA ILE A 82 0.40 3.75 7.35
C ILE A 82 -1.00 3.96 7.91
N GLY A 83 -1.67 2.85 8.22
CA GLY A 83 -2.96 2.81 8.88
C GLY A 83 -3.23 1.42 9.44
N TRP A 84 -3.57 1.34 10.72
CA TRP A 84 -3.72 0.06 11.41
C TRP A 84 -4.95 -0.72 10.94
N ASN A 85 -4.74 -2.00 10.61
CA ASN A 85 -5.78 -2.94 10.19
C ASN A 85 -5.84 -4.15 11.13
N TRP A 86 -6.92 -4.25 11.90
CA TRP A 86 -7.11 -5.33 12.89
C TRP A 86 -7.23 -6.73 12.28
N PRO A 87 -8.06 -6.97 11.25
CA PRO A 87 -8.11 -8.28 10.59
C PRO A 87 -6.76 -8.76 10.05
N ALA A 88 -5.99 -7.86 9.45
CA ALA A 88 -4.69 -8.19 8.88
C ALA A 88 -3.64 -8.52 9.95
N LEU A 89 -3.82 -8.08 11.20
CA LEU A 89 -2.95 -8.49 12.31
C LEU A 89 -3.07 -9.98 12.63
N PHE A 90 -4.30 -10.48 12.69
CA PHE A 90 -4.55 -11.86 13.12
C PHE A 90 -4.47 -12.86 11.99
N VAL A 91 -4.98 -12.49 10.81
CA VAL A 91 -5.13 -13.40 9.67
C VAL A 91 -4.82 -12.71 8.34
N PRO A 92 -3.61 -12.16 8.14
CA PRO A 92 -3.30 -11.32 6.98
C PRO A 92 -3.55 -12.03 5.64
N VAL A 93 -3.07 -13.26 5.47
CA VAL A 93 -3.27 -14.05 4.24
C VAL A 93 -4.76 -14.21 3.92
N LEU A 94 -5.57 -14.56 4.92
CA LEU A 94 -7.01 -14.77 4.74
C LEU A 94 -7.76 -13.47 4.52
N TRP A 95 -7.37 -12.38 5.18
CA TRP A 95 -7.95 -11.06 4.96
C TRP A 95 -7.67 -10.56 3.55
N MET A 96 -6.43 -10.71 3.05
CA MET A 96 -6.08 -10.36 1.68
C MET A 96 -6.86 -11.20 0.66
N ALA A 97 -6.98 -12.51 0.88
CA ALA A 97 -7.78 -13.40 0.04
C ALA A 97 -9.27 -13.04 0.05
N TYR A 98 -9.83 -12.71 1.22
CA TYR A 98 -11.20 -12.25 1.38
C TYR A 98 -11.47 -10.98 0.56
N ARG A 99 -10.51 -10.05 0.50
CA ARG A 99 -10.56 -8.80 -0.27
C ARG A 99 -10.10 -8.95 -1.72
N LYS A 100 -10.07 -10.19 -2.23
CA LYS A 100 -9.69 -10.56 -3.61
C LYS A 100 -8.26 -10.20 -4.02
N MET A 101 -7.39 -9.86 -3.08
CA MET A 101 -5.96 -9.64 -3.31
C MET A 101 -5.20 -10.98 -3.37
N TYR A 102 -5.52 -11.82 -4.37
CA TYR A 102 -5.04 -13.21 -4.41
C TYR A 102 -3.53 -13.31 -4.62
N ILE A 103 -2.95 -12.41 -5.41
CA ILE A 103 -1.51 -12.41 -5.69
C ILE A 103 -0.76 -12.01 -4.42
N GLU A 104 -1.18 -10.93 -3.77
CA GLU A 104 -0.60 -10.40 -2.54
C GLU A 104 -0.74 -11.43 -1.40
N SER A 105 -1.91 -12.07 -1.29
CA SER A 105 -2.16 -13.16 -0.35
C SER A 105 -1.20 -14.35 -0.58
N GLY A 106 -1.02 -14.78 -1.83
CA GLY A 106 -0.10 -15.85 -2.20
C GLY A 106 1.36 -15.50 -1.93
N ILE A 107 1.80 -14.29 -2.29
CA ILE A 107 3.15 -13.79 -2.00
C ILE A 107 3.39 -13.81 -0.50
N LEU A 108 2.47 -13.25 0.29
CA LEU A 108 2.62 -13.21 1.74
C LEU A 108 2.69 -14.62 2.34
N LEU A 109 1.84 -15.55 1.88
CA LEU A 109 1.87 -16.94 2.32
C LEU A 109 3.24 -17.58 2.06
N VAL A 110 3.77 -17.46 0.83
CA VAL A 110 5.08 -18.03 0.46
C VAL A 110 6.20 -17.40 1.29
N VAL A 111 6.21 -16.08 1.45
CA VAL A 111 7.22 -15.37 2.24
C VAL A 111 7.16 -15.78 3.71
N SER A 112 5.97 -15.84 4.31
CA SER A 112 5.77 -16.27 5.70
C SER A 112 6.22 -17.71 5.92
N THR A 113 5.88 -18.63 5.01
CA THR A 113 6.33 -20.03 5.06
C THR A 113 7.85 -20.14 4.93
N ALA A 114 8.45 -19.47 3.95
CA ALA A 114 9.91 -19.46 3.78
C ALA A 114 10.62 -18.92 5.03
N LEU A 115 10.11 -17.84 5.61
CA LEU A 115 10.68 -17.25 6.82
C LEU A 115 10.53 -18.18 8.03
N GLY A 116 9.40 -18.87 8.19
CA GLY A 116 9.19 -19.87 9.24
C GLY A 116 10.16 -21.06 9.15
N LEU A 117 10.53 -21.47 7.93
CA LEU A 117 11.51 -22.53 7.72
C LEU A 117 12.95 -22.05 7.98
N LEU A 118 13.29 -20.84 7.57
CA LEU A 118 14.65 -20.30 7.66
C LEU A 118 15.00 -19.80 9.07
N THR A 119 14.03 -19.26 9.81
CA THR A 119 14.22 -18.77 11.19
C THR A 119 14.75 -19.86 12.13
N LYS A 120 14.34 -21.13 11.93
CA LYS A 120 14.87 -22.30 12.66
C LYS A 120 16.39 -22.47 12.53
N LYS A 121 17.00 -21.95 11.45
CA LYS A 121 18.43 -22.07 11.17
C LYS A 121 19.20 -20.76 11.42
N ILE A 122 18.53 -19.62 11.31
CA ILE A 122 19.16 -18.30 11.31
C ILE A 122 18.43 -17.39 12.29
N GLY A 123 19.01 -17.22 13.48
CA GLY A 123 18.35 -16.52 14.61
C GLY A 123 17.95 -15.06 14.32
N PHE A 124 18.74 -14.32 13.55
CA PHE A 124 18.41 -12.92 13.18
C PHE A 124 17.11 -12.79 12.37
N LEU A 125 16.70 -13.82 11.63
CA LEU A 125 15.46 -13.79 10.85
C LEU A 125 14.22 -13.68 11.75
N HIS A 126 14.30 -14.02 13.04
CA HIS A 126 13.21 -13.80 13.98
C HIS A 126 12.85 -12.32 14.13
N VAL A 127 13.85 -11.44 14.07
CA VAL A 127 13.64 -9.98 14.13
C VAL A 127 12.90 -9.51 12.86
N ILE A 128 13.30 -10.01 11.69
CA ILE A 128 12.62 -9.71 10.43
C ILE A 128 11.17 -10.21 10.48
N SER A 129 10.95 -11.43 10.98
CA SER A 129 9.59 -11.98 11.13
C SER A 129 8.73 -11.10 12.02
N LEU A 130 9.28 -10.61 13.13
CA LEU A 130 8.58 -9.72 14.05
C LEU A 130 8.23 -8.39 13.37
N ILE A 131 9.15 -7.81 12.61
CA ILE A 131 8.90 -6.57 11.85
C ILE A 131 7.76 -6.78 10.86
N ILE A 132 7.78 -7.87 10.08
CA ILE A 132 6.74 -8.18 9.09
C ILE A 132 5.36 -8.33 9.77
N THR A 133 5.30 -8.96 10.95
CA THR A 133 4.05 -9.13 11.72
C THR A 133 3.35 -7.80 12.03
N PHE A 134 4.11 -6.71 12.25
CA PHE A 134 3.53 -5.39 12.51
C PHE A 134 3.45 -4.50 11.27
N LEU A 135 4.35 -4.70 10.31
CA LEU A 135 4.39 -3.92 9.08
C LEU A 135 3.22 -4.25 8.15
N VAL A 136 2.85 -5.53 8.03
CA VAL A 136 1.74 -5.96 7.16
C VAL A 136 0.42 -5.33 7.63
N PRO A 137 0.02 -5.42 8.91
CA PRO A 137 -1.23 -4.79 9.39
C PRO A 137 -1.19 -3.26 9.30
N ALA A 138 -0.01 -2.65 9.51
CA ALA A 138 0.15 -1.21 9.39
C ALA A 138 0.04 -0.69 7.95
N THR A 139 0.27 -1.53 6.95
CA THR A 139 0.23 -1.15 5.52
C THR A 139 -0.91 -1.80 4.75
N ALA A 140 -1.70 -2.67 5.39
CA ALA A 140 -2.74 -3.46 4.74
C ALA A 140 -3.80 -2.60 4.04
N ASN A 141 -4.25 -1.52 4.66
CA ASN A 141 -5.24 -0.61 4.05
C ASN A 141 -4.68 0.08 2.80
N TRP A 142 -3.42 0.53 2.85
CA TRP A 142 -2.75 1.12 1.70
C TRP A 142 -2.52 0.10 0.58
N LEU A 143 -2.15 -1.14 0.92
CA LEU A 143 -1.98 -2.20 -0.07
C LEU A 143 -3.31 -2.50 -0.78
N TYR A 144 -4.40 -2.56 -0.02
CA TYR A 144 -5.73 -2.74 -0.59
C TYR A 144 -6.19 -1.54 -1.42
N PHE A 145 -5.94 -0.31 -0.98
CA PHE A 145 -6.18 0.89 -1.78
C PHE A 145 -5.46 0.82 -3.14
N ARG A 146 -4.17 0.49 -3.13
CA ARG A 146 -3.37 0.40 -4.36
C ARG A 146 -3.89 -0.70 -5.29
N HIS A 147 -4.24 -1.85 -4.74
CA HIS A 147 -4.82 -2.96 -5.49
C HIS A 147 -6.16 -2.56 -6.14
N ALA A 148 -7.08 -1.99 -5.35
CA ALA A 148 -8.37 -1.52 -5.83
C ALA A 148 -8.23 -0.44 -6.91
N LYS A 149 -7.38 0.57 -6.67
CA LYS A 149 -7.09 1.63 -7.64
C LYS A 149 -6.59 1.06 -8.97
N LYS A 150 -5.60 0.17 -8.93
CA LYS A 150 -5.09 -0.50 -10.13
C LYS A 150 -6.18 -1.27 -10.88
N ASP A 151 -7.05 -1.94 -10.14
CA ASP A 151 -8.13 -2.72 -10.72
C ASP A 151 -9.20 -1.87 -11.40
N ILE A 152 -9.48 -0.69 -10.84
CA ILE A 152 -10.40 0.32 -11.37
C ILE A 152 -9.79 1.04 -12.59
N GLU A 153 -8.50 1.38 -12.55
CA GLU A 153 -7.75 2.01 -13.65
C GLU A 153 -7.69 1.09 -14.89
N ALA A 154 -7.73 -0.22 -14.69
CA ALA A 154 -7.76 -1.20 -15.77
C ALA A 154 -9.12 -1.32 -16.49
N ILE A 155 -10.19 -0.73 -15.93
CA ILE A 155 -11.53 -0.75 -16.54
C ILE A 155 -11.63 0.39 -17.55
N SER A 156 -11.92 0.06 -18.81
CA SER A 156 -12.03 1.04 -19.90
C SER A 156 -13.45 1.54 -20.16
N SER A 157 -14.47 0.85 -19.65
CA SER A 157 -15.88 1.24 -19.82
C SER A 157 -16.20 2.54 -19.07
N ARG A 158 -17.34 3.15 -19.43
CA ARG A 158 -17.80 4.45 -18.89
C ARG A 158 -19.27 4.37 -18.47
N GLY A 159 -19.71 5.34 -17.68
CA GLY A 159 -21.11 5.43 -17.22
C GLY A 159 -21.54 4.22 -16.38
N GLU A 160 -22.76 3.72 -16.60
CA GLU A 160 -23.34 2.62 -15.81
C GLU A 160 -22.64 1.26 -16.01
N GLU A 161 -22.06 1.02 -17.18
CA GLU A 161 -21.27 -0.18 -17.46
C GLU A 161 -20.02 -0.21 -16.57
N ARG A 162 -19.33 0.94 -16.44
CA ARG A 162 -18.17 1.09 -15.55
C ARG A 162 -18.52 0.74 -14.11
N LYS A 163 -19.62 1.29 -13.58
CA LYS A 163 -20.07 1.01 -12.22
C LYS A 163 -20.30 -0.49 -12.01
N SER A 164 -20.94 -1.13 -12.98
CA SER A 164 -21.24 -2.56 -12.92
C SER A 164 -19.96 -3.42 -12.93
N GLU A 165 -18.97 -3.07 -13.76
CA GLU A 165 -17.67 -3.74 -13.78
C GLU A 165 -16.88 -3.54 -12.48
N ILE A 166 -16.86 -2.32 -11.94
CA ILE A 166 -16.21 -2.01 -10.65
C ILE A 166 -16.78 -2.89 -9.53
N ILE A 167 -18.12 -2.96 -9.44
CA ILE A 167 -18.82 -3.75 -8.42
C ILE A 167 -18.55 -5.26 -8.61
N ALA A 168 -18.53 -5.74 -9.86
CA ALA A 168 -18.27 -7.14 -10.16
C ALA A 168 -16.83 -7.56 -9.80
N LYS A 169 -15.86 -6.67 -10.06
CA LYS A 169 -14.44 -6.91 -9.81
C LYS A 169 -14.13 -6.87 -8.32
N GLY A 170 -14.64 -5.86 -7.62
CA GLY A 170 -14.47 -5.65 -6.18
C GLY A 170 -15.29 -6.59 -5.29
N GLY A 171 -15.62 -6.13 -4.08
CA GLY A 171 -16.36 -6.89 -3.08
C GLY A 171 -15.47 -7.88 -2.31
N THR A 172 -16.04 -9.03 -1.97
CA THR A 172 -15.37 -10.02 -1.11
C THR A 172 -15.56 -11.45 -1.60
N SER A 173 -14.68 -12.36 -1.20
CA SER A 173 -14.69 -13.77 -1.63
C SER A 173 -14.51 -14.72 -0.45
N VAL A 174 -15.61 -15.25 0.08
CA VAL A 174 -15.59 -16.27 1.15
C VAL A 174 -14.99 -17.58 0.65
N ALA A 175 -15.23 -17.95 -0.62
CA ALA A 175 -14.64 -19.14 -1.22
C ALA A 175 -13.10 -19.05 -1.22
N ALA A 176 -12.53 -17.88 -1.54
CA ALA A 176 -11.08 -17.68 -1.49
C ALA A 176 -10.51 -17.87 -0.09
N VAL A 177 -11.23 -17.45 0.96
CA VAL A 177 -10.83 -17.70 2.35
C VAL A 177 -10.64 -19.19 2.61
N PHE A 178 -11.61 -20.03 2.21
CA PHE A 178 -11.51 -21.48 2.40
C PHE A 178 -10.38 -22.10 1.58
N VAL A 179 -10.17 -21.65 0.33
CA VAL A 179 -9.06 -22.12 -0.51
C VAL A 179 -7.72 -21.83 0.16
N PHE A 180 -7.47 -20.57 0.56
CA PHE A 180 -6.21 -20.20 1.22
C PHE A 180 -6.06 -20.82 2.61
N LEU A 181 -7.16 -21.03 3.33
CA LEU A 181 -7.16 -21.74 4.61
C LEU A 181 -6.72 -23.20 4.42
N ILE A 182 -7.29 -23.92 3.46
CA ILE A 182 -6.91 -25.31 3.18
C ILE A 182 -5.44 -25.39 2.76
N ILE A 183 -4.98 -24.50 1.87
CA ILE A 183 -3.57 -24.45 1.47
C ILE A 183 -2.67 -24.23 2.69
N SER A 184 -3.04 -23.28 3.57
CA SER A 184 -2.27 -22.99 4.78
C SER A 184 -2.20 -24.20 5.71
N ILE A 185 -3.32 -24.92 5.91
CA ILE A 185 -3.36 -26.15 6.71
C ILE A 185 -2.47 -27.24 6.12
N VAL A 186 -2.51 -27.44 4.80
CA VAL A 186 -1.67 -28.43 4.11
C VAL A 186 -0.18 -28.10 4.31
N ILE A 187 0.21 -26.84 4.12
CA ILE A 187 1.59 -26.38 4.34
C ILE A 187 2.02 -26.63 5.79
N SER A 188 1.21 -26.20 6.77
CA SER A 188 1.51 -26.43 8.18
C SER A 188 1.59 -27.92 8.54
N GLY A 189 0.74 -28.77 7.94
CA GLY A 189 0.80 -30.22 8.11
C GLY A 189 2.10 -30.82 7.58
N VAL A 190 2.54 -30.41 6.39
CA VAL A 190 3.84 -30.84 5.83
C VAL A 190 5.01 -30.38 6.71
N GLU A 191 4.98 -29.13 7.17
CA GLU A 191 5.99 -28.59 8.09
C GLU A 191 6.05 -29.37 9.41
N LEU A 192 4.88 -29.77 9.94
CA LEU A 192 4.77 -30.58 11.16
C LEU A 192 5.34 -31.98 10.96
N MET A 193 5.00 -32.65 9.86
CA MET A 193 5.52 -33.99 9.53
C MET A 193 7.05 -34.00 9.37
N ASN A 194 7.61 -32.92 8.83
CA ASN A 194 9.06 -32.76 8.68
C ASN A 194 9.77 -32.38 10.00
N ASN A 195 9.02 -32.09 11.07
CA ASN A 195 9.59 -31.77 12.37
C ASN A 195 9.79 -33.05 13.21
N GLN A 196 11.02 -33.57 13.18
CA GLN A 196 11.41 -34.80 13.87
C GLN A 196 11.16 -34.75 15.39
N GLU A 197 11.36 -33.59 16.04
CA GLU A 197 11.14 -33.45 17.49
C GLU A 197 9.67 -33.61 17.86
N LEU A 198 8.78 -32.97 17.09
CA LEU A 198 7.33 -33.04 17.34
C LEU A 198 6.75 -34.41 17.02
N MET A 199 7.20 -35.06 15.94
CA MET A 199 6.79 -36.43 15.62
C MET A 199 7.22 -37.43 16.71
N ASN A 200 8.39 -37.24 17.32
CA ASN A 200 8.85 -38.06 18.44
C ASN A 200 8.03 -37.86 19.72
N ILE A 201 7.49 -36.66 19.96
CA ILE A 201 6.61 -36.38 21.11
C ILE A 201 5.23 -37.00 20.88
N ILE A 202 4.65 -36.82 19.69
CA ILE A 202 3.34 -37.37 19.34
C ILE A 202 3.37 -38.90 19.34
N GLY A 203 4.42 -39.53 18.83
CA GLY A 203 4.54 -41.00 18.84
C GLY A 203 4.81 -41.61 20.22
N LYS A 204 5.06 -40.80 21.26
CA LYS A 204 5.22 -41.23 22.66
C LYS A 204 3.94 -41.06 23.49
N MET A 205 2.93 -40.36 22.98
CA MET A 205 1.58 -40.25 23.58
C MET A 205 0.69 -41.37 23.06
#